data_AF-A0A5K1K6J6-F1
#
_entry.id   AF-A0A5K1K6J6-F1
#
_cell.length_a   1.000
_cell.length_b   1.000
_cell.length_c   1.000
_cell.angle_alpha   90.00
_cell.angle_beta   90.00
_cell.angle_gamma   90.00
#
_symmetry.space_group_name_H-M   'P 1'
#
loop_
_entity.id
_entity.type
_entity.pdbx_description
1 polymer ?
#
loop_
_entity_poly.entity_id
_entity_poly.type
_entity_poly.pdbx_seq_one_letter_code
_entity_poly.pdbx_strand_id
1 'polypeptide(L)'
;MPSSSSTLKPPTLVYGWRLGHDKLMQIALDHFPQVVRYREGPATLGLVDEETIDWTTVDWEHEVPNIAETIRHYNFTAAIREYLGMGPEADDLFNVELLCNSQQRHEYGLTVGSN
;
A
#
# COMPACT_ATOMS: atom_id res chain seq x y z
N MET A 1 -40.65 -6.17 -27.18
CA MET A 1 -39.20 -6.45 -27.32
C MET A 1 -38.56 -6.27 -25.96
N PRO A 2 -37.80 -7.25 -25.44
CA PRO A 2 -36.77 -6.93 -24.47
C PRO A 2 -35.40 -7.37 -25.01
N SER A 3 -34.52 -6.42 -25.27
CA SER A 3 -33.10 -6.69 -25.48
C SER A 3 -32.28 -5.52 -24.98
N SER A 4 -31.97 -5.55 -23.69
CA SER A 4 -30.74 -4.98 -23.16
C SER A 4 -30.12 -6.06 -22.31
N SER A 5 -29.31 -6.91 -22.96
CA SER A 5 -28.31 -7.73 -22.30
C SER A 5 -27.41 -6.76 -21.53
N SER A 6 -27.73 -6.56 -20.25
CA SER A 6 -26.80 -6.02 -19.27
C SER A 6 -25.69 -7.06 -19.15
N THR A 7 -24.64 -6.92 -19.95
CA THR A 7 -23.36 -7.60 -19.75
C THR A 7 -22.79 -7.06 -18.44
N LEU A 8 -23.26 -7.61 -17.32
CA LEU A 8 -22.60 -7.48 -16.03
C LEU A 8 -21.20 -8.01 -16.23
N LYS A 9 -20.21 -7.11 -16.24
CA LYS A 9 -18.81 -7.50 -16.19
C LYS A 9 -18.68 -8.44 -14.99
N PRO A 10 -18.14 -9.66 -15.15
CA PRO A 10 -18.00 -10.56 -14.02
C PRO A 10 -17.19 -9.87 -12.92
N PRO A 11 -17.50 -10.13 -11.65
CA PRO A 11 -16.79 -9.51 -10.54
C PRO A 11 -15.31 -9.86 -10.64
N THR A 12 -14.45 -8.85 -10.68
CA THR A 12 -12.99 -9.04 -10.55
C THR A 12 -12.72 -9.62 -9.18
N LEU A 13 -12.08 -10.78 -9.14
CA LEU A 13 -11.73 -11.42 -7.90
C LEU A 13 -10.43 -10.80 -7.39
N VAL A 14 -10.49 -10.18 -6.21
CA VAL A 14 -9.34 -9.54 -5.59
C VAL A 14 -8.89 -10.41 -4.42
N TYR A 15 -7.67 -10.95 -4.52
CA TYR A 15 -7.01 -11.61 -3.39
C TYR A 15 -6.20 -10.57 -2.62
N GLY A 16 -6.29 -10.57 -1.29
CA GLY A 16 -5.58 -9.59 -0.47
C GLY A 16 -4.89 -10.22 0.72
N TRP A 17 -3.65 -9.82 0.97
CA TRP A 17 -2.92 -10.15 2.19
C TRP A 17 -2.87 -8.92 3.10
N ARG A 18 -3.46 -9.05 4.29
CA ARG A 18 -3.39 -8.05 5.37
C ARG A 18 -2.04 -8.22 6.07
N LEU A 19 -1.08 -7.38 5.71
CA LEU A 19 0.30 -7.47 6.20
C LEU A 19 0.59 -6.44 7.30
N GLY A 20 -0.10 -5.32 7.29
CA GLY A 20 0.20 -4.17 8.13
C GLY A 20 1.29 -3.29 7.53
N HIS A 21 1.24 -2.00 7.88
CA HIS A 21 2.18 -1.01 7.34
C HIS A 21 3.63 -1.31 7.72
N ASP A 22 3.88 -1.82 8.93
CA ASP A 22 5.23 -2.15 9.40
C ASP A 22 5.85 -3.27 8.56
N LYS A 23 5.06 -4.30 8.24
CA LYS A 23 5.54 -5.41 7.43
C LYS A 23 5.78 -5.00 5.98
N LEU A 24 4.90 -4.16 5.42
CA LEU A 24 5.09 -3.59 4.09
C LEU A 24 6.34 -2.71 4.03
N MET A 25 6.58 -1.90 5.06
CA MET A 25 7.78 -1.07 5.16
C MET A 25 9.04 -1.92 5.30
N GLN A 26 9.00 -2.99 6.09
CA GLN A 26 10.11 -3.94 6.20
C GLN A 26 10.44 -4.57 4.84
N ILE A 27 9.42 -4.98 4.08
CA ILE A 27 9.60 -5.50 2.72
C ILE A 27 10.28 -4.45 1.82
N ALA A 28 9.85 -3.19 1.90
CA ALA A 28 10.45 -2.10 1.14
C ALA A 28 11.95 -1.92 1.49
N LEU A 29 12.28 -1.91 2.77
CA LEU A 29 13.67 -1.75 3.24
C LEU A 29 14.56 -2.92 2.82
N ASP A 30 14.07 -4.16 2.94
CA ASP A 30 14.87 -5.36 2.69
C ASP A 30 15.05 -5.65 1.20
N HIS A 31 14.01 -5.42 0.39
CA HIS A 31 13.98 -5.86 -1.00
C HIS A 31 14.01 -4.72 -2.02
N PHE A 32 13.53 -3.52 -1.64
CA PHE A 32 13.32 -2.40 -2.56
C PHE A 32 13.87 -1.08 -2.00
N PRO A 33 15.13 -1.01 -1.51
CA PRO A 33 15.64 0.18 -0.85
C PRO A 33 15.58 1.44 -1.73
N GLN A 34 15.60 1.29 -3.06
CA GLN A 34 15.50 2.37 -4.03
C GLN A 34 14.13 3.08 -4.07
N VAL A 35 13.06 2.45 -3.56
CA VAL A 35 11.71 3.05 -3.54
C VAL A 35 11.35 3.64 -2.18
N VAL A 36 12.19 3.42 -1.17
CA VAL A 36 12.00 3.97 0.18
C VAL A 36 12.15 5.48 0.14
N ARG A 37 11.13 6.18 0.64
CA ARG A 37 11.11 7.64 0.75
C ARG A 37 11.54 8.04 2.15
N TYR A 38 12.47 8.98 2.20
CA TYR A 38 12.99 9.56 3.43
C TYR A 38 12.50 11.00 3.54
N ARG A 39 12.21 11.42 4.77
CA ARG A 39 11.89 12.80 5.10
C ARG A 39 12.21 13.08 6.55
N GLU A 40 12.35 14.36 6.86
CA GLU A 40 12.36 14.83 8.24
C GLU A 40 10.96 14.67 8.87
N GLY A 41 10.94 14.23 10.13
CA GLY A 41 9.73 14.02 10.91
C GLY A 41 9.47 12.56 11.29
N PRO A 42 8.37 12.30 12.00
CA PRO A 42 8.02 10.94 12.41
C PRO A 42 7.82 9.98 11.22
N ALA A 43 8.23 8.72 11.38
CA ALA A 43 8.08 7.70 10.32
C ALA A 43 6.63 7.42 9.92
N THR A 44 5.69 7.59 10.85
CA THR A 44 4.24 7.37 10.67
C THR A 44 3.49 8.63 10.23
N LEU A 45 4.19 9.73 9.93
CA LEU A 45 3.56 10.95 9.47
C LEU A 45 2.79 10.69 8.15
N GLY A 46 1.56 11.21 8.05
CA GLY A 46 0.62 10.92 6.96
C GLY A 46 -0.10 9.57 7.06
N LEU A 47 0.21 8.75 8.06
CA LEU A 47 -0.45 7.46 8.35
C LEU A 47 -1.46 7.54 9.49
N VAL A 48 -1.14 8.35 10.50
CA VAL A 48 -1.91 8.51 11.74
C VAL A 48 -2.60 9.87 11.77
N ASP A 49 -3.60 10.01 12.65
CA ASP A 49 -4.18 11.30 12.96
C ASP A 49 -3.17 12.11 13.80
N GLU A 50 -2.56 13.11 13.17
CA GLU A 50 -1.48 13.91 13.75
C GLU A 50 -1.91 14.64 15.01
N GLU A 51 -3.20 14.97 15.17
CA GLU A 51 -3.73 15.65 16.35
C GLU A 51 -3.82 14.73 17.58
N THR A 52 -3.76 13.41 17.38
CA THR A 52 -3.93 12.41 18.45
C THR A 52 -2.61 11.92 19.04
N ILE A 53 -1.49 12.26 18.42
CA ILE A 53 -0.17 11.81 18.83
C ILE A 53 0.58 12.97 19.48
N ASP A 54 1.14 12.72 20.65
CA ASP A 54 2.00 13.68 21.36
C ASP A 54 3.43 13.61 20.80
N TRP A 55 3.66 14.32 19.71
CA TRP A 55 4.97 14.39 19.07
C TRP A 55 5.96 15.21 19.90
N THR A 56 7.18 14.72 20.00
CA THR A 56 8.29 15.44 20.63
C THR A 56 9.10 16.19 19.58
N THR A 57 9.92 17.16 20.02
CA THR A 57 10.85 17.85 19.11
C THR A 57 11.85 16.88 18.48
N VAL A 58 12.24 15.84 19.21
CA VAL A 58 13.17 14.79 18.76
C VAL A 58 12.62 14.04 17.55
N ASP A 59 11.29 13.85 17.46
CA ASP A 59 10.68 13.18 16.31
C ASP A 59 10.85 13.96 14.99
N TRP A 60 11.21 15.24 15.08
CA TRP A 60 11.42 16.13 13.93
C TRP A 60 12.89 16.43 13.64
N GLU A 61 13.82 15.94 14.46
CA GLU A 61 15.26 16.25 14.35
C GLU A 61 16.00 15.35 13.34
N HIS A 62 15.36 14.29 12.87
CA HIS A 62 16.01 13.27 12.05
C HIS A 62 15.24 12.96 10.77
N GLU A 63 16.01 12.73 9.70
CA GLU A 63 15.49 12.12 8.48
C GLU A 63 15.33 10.61 8.72
N VAL A 64 14.11 10.12 8.52
CA VAL A 64 13.75 8.71 8.70
C VAL A 64 13.00 8.17 7.49
N PRO A 65 12.98 6.83 7.28
CA PRO A 65 12.10 6.23 6.28
C PRO A 65 10.63 6.51 6.62
N ASN A 66 9.90 7.17 5.72
CA ASN A 66 8.49 7.46 5.93
C ASN A 66 7.62 6.35 5.33
N ILE A 67 6.72 5.83 6.18
CA ILE A 67 5.89 4.67 5.87
C ILE A 67 4.85 5.04 4.82
N ALA A 68 4.10 6.13 5.01
CA ALA A 68 2.99 6.50 4.13
C ALA A 68 3.48 6.83 2.71
N GLU A 69 4.55 7.62 2.59
CA GLU A 69 5.16 8.00 1.32
C GLU A 69 5.87 6.85 0.61
N THR A 70 6.27 5.80 1.35
CA THR A 70 6.84 4.61 0.74
C THR A 70 5.75 3.66 0.26
N ILE A 71 4.88 3.18 1.15
CA ILE A 71 3.97 2.06 0.84
C ILE A 71 2.79 2.47 -0.05
N ARG A 72 2.40 3.75 -0.06
CA ARG A 72 1.30 4.26 -0.90
C ARG A 72 1.78 4.76 -2.25
N HIS A 73 3.09 4.82 -2.48
CA HIS A 73 3.65 5.33 -3.72
C HIS A 73 3.67 4.23 -4.79
N TYR A 74 3.27 4.57 -6.01
CA TYR A 74 3.22 3.65 -7.16
C TYR A 74 4.52 2.86 -7.36
N ASN A 75 5.67 3.50 -7.24
CA ASN A 75 6.98 2.82 -7.33
C ASN A 75 7.13 1.60 -6.42
N PHE A 76 6.47 1.54 -5.26
CA PHE A 76 6.51 0.37 -4.39
C PHE A 76 5.77 -0.83 -4.99
N THR A 77 4.55 -0.62 -5.51
CA THR A 77 3.80 -1.70 -6.18
C THR A 77 4.43 -2.08 -7.52
N ALA A 78 5.02 -1.12 -8.24
CA ALA A 78 5.81 -1.37 -9.43
C ALA A 78 7.05 -2.23 -9.14
N ALA A 79 7.80 -1.94 -8.07
CA ALA A 79 8.96 -2.74 -7.69
C ALA A 79 8.58 -4.18 -7.30
N ILE A 80 7.46 -4.38 -6.59
CA ILE A 80 6.93 -5.72 -6.29
C ILE A 80 6.60 -6.49 -7.57
N ARG A 81 5.96 -5.83 -8.55
CA ARG A 81 5.64 -6.45 -9.84
C ARG A 81 6.87 -6.87 -10.62
N GLU A 82 7.84 -5.97 -10.74
CA GLU A 82 9.11 -6.25 -11.40
C GLU A 82 9.84 -7.41 -10.72
N TYR A 83 9.85 -7.45 -9.38
CA TYR A 83 10.43 -8.55 -8.61
C TYR A 83 9.76 -9.89 -8.88
N LEU A 84 8.46 -9.91 -9.12
CA LEU A 84 7.70 -11.11 -9.49
C LEU A 84 7.82 -11.47 -10.98
N GLY A 85 8.61 -10.73 -11.76
CA GLY A 85 8.80 -10.96 -13.19
C GLY A 85 7.59 -10.59 -14.04
N MET A 86 6.72 -9.70 -13.55
CA MET A 86 5.55 -9.24 -14.29
C MET A 86 5.85 -7.96 -15.06
N GLY A 87 5.35 -7.86 -16.30
CA GLY A 87 5.58 -6.71 -17.15
C GLY A 87 4.64 -5.53 -16.89
N PRO A 88 4.74 -4.47 -17.71
CA PRO A 88 3.89 -3.29 -17.63
C PRO A 88 2.40 -3.61 -17.81
N GLU A 89 2.03 -4.71 -18.45
CA GLU A 89 0.65 -5.18 -18.62
C GLU A 89 -0.05 -5.56 -17.30
N ALA A 90 0.70 -5.75 -16.22
CA ALA A 90 0.16 -6.07 -14.89
C ALA A 90 0.01 -4.82 -14.00
N ASP A 91 -0.10 -3.62 -14.59
CA ASP A 91 -0.11 -2.34 -13.85
C ASP A 91 -1.19 -2.27 -12.78
N ASP A 92 -2.40 -2.66 -13.15
CA ASP A 92 -3.57 -2.64 -12.27
C ASP A 92 -3.68 -3.90 -11.40
N LEU A 93 -2.72 -4.82 -11.50
CA LEU A 93 -2.82 -6.11 -10.83
C LEU A 93 -2.48 -5.99 -9.35
N PHE A 94 -1.53 -5.13 -8.96
CA PHE A 94 -1.09 -5.00 -7.56
C PHE A 94 -1.40 -3.62 -7.01
N ASN A 95 -2.01 -3.58 -5.82
CA ASN A 95 -2.24 -2.33 -5.12
C ASN A 95 -1.97 -2.46 -3.61
N VAL A 96 -1.69 -1.35 -2.95
CA VAL A 96 -1.66 -1.26 -1.49
C VAL A 96 -2.89 -0.51 -1.03
N GLU A 97 -3.76 -1.19 -0.29
CA GLU A 97 -5.06 -0.67 0.12
C GLU A 97 -5.30 -0.90 1.61
N LEU A 98 -6.24 -0.14 2.17
CA LEU A 98 -6.70 -0.34 3.53
C LEU A 98 -7.76 -1.45 3.52
N LEU A 99 -7.41 -2.60 4.10
CA LEU A 99 -8.26 -3.78 4.15
C LEU A 99 -8.92 -3.92 5.51
N CYS A 100 -10.18 -4.34 5.50
CA CYS A 100 -11.01 -4.46 6.69
C CYS A 100 -11.30 -5.92 7.03
N ASN A 101 -11.26 -6.28 8.33
CA ASN A 101 -11.66 -7.60 8.79
C ASN A 101 -13.14 -7.65 9.22
N SER A 102 -13.63 -8.83 9.59
CA SER A 102 -15.01 -9.03 10.07
C SER A 102 -15.34 -8.24 11.36
N GLN A 103 -14.34 -7.72 12.05
CA GLN A 103 -14.46 -6.90 13.26
C GLN A 103 -14.29 -5.39 12.98
N GLN A 104 -14.36 -4.96 11.71
CA GLN A 104 -14.16 -3.56 11.29
C GLN A 104 -12.77 -2.98 11.61
N ARG A 105 -11.76 -3.84 11.82
CA ARG A 105 -10.37 -3.40 12.01
C ARG A 105 -9.70 -3.22 10.66
N HIS A 106 -9.18 -2.02 10.45
CA HIS A 106 -8.52 -1.59 9.23
C HIS A 106 -7.03 -1.82 9.32
N GLU A 107 -6.43 -2.33 8.24
CA GLU A 107 -5.00 -2.59 8.16
C GLU A 107 -4.54 -2.55 6.72
N TYR A 108 -3.34 -1.99 6.47
CA TYR A 108 -2.79 -1.97 5.12
C TYR A 108 -2.50 -3.38 4.63
N GLY A 109 -2.85 -3.64 3.38
CA GLY A 109 -2.61 -4.90 2.73
C GLY A 109 -2.25 -4.74 1.26
N LEU A 110 -1.57 -5.77 0.74
CA LEU A 110 -1.29 -5.92 -0.67
C LEU A 110 -2.47 -6.66 -1.31
N THR A 111 -3.13 -6.03 -2.28
CA THR A 111 -4.18 -6.65 -3.09
C THR A 111 -3.62 -7.05 -4.45
N VAL A 112 -4.14 -8.17 -4.96
CA VAL A 112 -3.86 -8.71 -6.28
C VAL A 112 -5.19 -8.94 -6.98
N GLY A 113 -5.45 -8.18 -8.04
CA GLY A 113 -6.62 -8.37 -8.89
C GLY A 113 -6.48 -9.61 -9.79
N SER A 114 -7.59 -10.11 -10.30
CA SER A 114 -7.62 -11.06 -11.41
C SER A 114 -8.09 -10.34 -12.69
N ASN A 115 -7.33 -10.41 -13.77
CA ASN A 115 -7.78 -9.98 -15.09
C ASN A 115 -8.82 -10.93 -15.69
#